data_AF-A0A4Z2JEE5-F1
#
_entry.id   AF-A0A4Z2JEE5-F1
#
_cell.length_a   1.000
_cell.length_b   1.000
_cell.length_c   1.000
_cell.angle_alpha   90.00
_cell.angle_beta   90.00
_cell.angle_gamma   90.00
#
_symmetry.space_group_name_H-M   'P 1'
#
loop_
_entity.id
_entity.type
_entity.pdbx_description
1 polymer ?
#
loop_
_entity_poly.entity_id
_entity_poly.type
_entity_poly.pdbx_seq_one_letter_code
_entity_poly.pdbx_strand_id
1 'polypeptide(L)' 'MYAQNCSYTLHSPNGTIESPGYPYGYPNYANCTWVIVAAEHNRIQLVFQGFALEEDFDILSVYDGPPSPGNLRTRYSLC' A
#
# COMPACT_ATOMS: atom_id res chain seq x y z
N MET A 1 7.63 4.73 -20.67
CA MET A 1 6.34 4.10 -20.30
C MET A 1 6.65 2.70 -19.78
N TYR A 2 7.28 2.57 -18.61
CA TYR A 2 7.51 1.26 -17.98
C TYR A 2 6.45 1.11 -16.90
N ALA A 3 5.50 0.21 -17.09
CA ALA A 3 4.66 -0.26 -16.01
C ALA A 3 5.58 -0.99 -15.02
N GLN A 4 6.00 -0.29 -13.97
CA GLN A 4 6.82 -0.90 -12.94
C GLN A 4 5.94 -1.88 -12.18
N ASN A 5 6.29 -3.17 -12.21
CA ASN A 5 5.55 -4.18 -11.48
C ASN A 5 5.79 -3.96 -9.98
N CYS A 6 4.81 -3.37 -9.30
CA CYS A 6 4.86 -3.03 -7.88
C CYS A 6 3.78 -3.74 -7.05
N SER A 7 3.17 -4.78 -7.62
CA SER A 7 2.17 -5.58 -6.94
C SER A 7 2.81 -6.85 -6.39
N TYR A 8 2.71 -7.05 -5.07
CA TYR A 8 3.40 -8.12 -4.35
C TYR A 8 2.50 -8.76 -3.30
N THR A 9 2.77 -10.04 -3.02
CA THR A 9 2.19 -10.76 -1.87
C THR A 9 3.28 -11.03 -0.85
N LEU A 10 3.06 -10.60 0.39
CA LEU A 10 4.00 -10.67 1.49
C LEU A 10 3.49 -11.68 2.52
N HIS A 11 4.31 -12.67 2.83
CA HIS A 11 4.02 -13.73 3.81
C HIS A 11 4.90 -13.65 5.05
N SER A 12 5.91 -12.78 5.05
CA SER A 12 6.84 -12.64 6.18
C SER A 12 6.12 -12.06 7.41
N PRO A 13 6.48 -12.50 8.63
CA PRO A 13 5.87 -12.00 9.87
C PRO A 13 6.17 -10.52 10.13
N ASN A 14 7.22 -9.99 9.49
CA ASN A 14 7.62 -8.60 9.52
C ASN A 14 8.21 -8.20 8.15
N GLY A 15 8.24 -6.89 7.89
CA GLY A 15 8.79 -6.34 6.65
C GLY A 15 8.49 -4.86 6.49
N THR A 16 9.09 -4.28 5.47
CA THR A 16 8.87 -2.88 5.06
C THR A 16 8.30 -2.89 3.65
N ILE A 17 7.30 -2.04 3.41
CA ILE A 17 6.71 -1.80 2.10
C ILE A 17 7.05 -0.38 1.71
N GLU A 18 7.57 -0.21 0.50
CA GLU A 18 7.93 1.09 -0.04
C GLU A 18 7.24 1.30 -1.39
N SER A 19 6.87 2.55 -1.66
CA SER A 19 6.41 2.93 -2.99
C SER A 19 7.55 2.74 -4.00
N PRO A 20 7.26 2.42 -5.27
CA PRO A 20 8.30 2.33 -6.29
C PRO A 20 9.11 3.63 -6.35
N GLY A 21 10.43 3.55 -6.44
CA GLY A 21 11.29 4.73 -6.53
C GLY A 21 11.53 5.48 -5.22
N TYR A 22 10.97 5.03 -4.08
CA TYR A 22 11.37 5.54 -2.76
C TYR A 22 12.90 5.43 -2.57
N PRO A 23 13.60 6.45 -2.01
CA PRO A 23 13.06 7.69 -1.43
C PRO A 23 12.90 8.87 -2.42
N TYR A 24 13.14 8.66 -3.72
CA TYR A 24 13.19 9.74 -4.72
C TYR A 24 11.82 10.13 -5.30
N GLY A 25 10.76 9.41 -4.94
CA GLY A 25 9.39 9.65 -5.39
C GLY A 25 8.86 8.50 -6.25
N TYR A 26 7.54 8.36 -6.27
CA TYR A 26 6.86 7.34 -7.06
C TYR A 26 6.59 7.81 -8.50
N PRO A 27 6.55 6.90 -9.48
CA PRO A 27 6.29 7.25 -10.87
C PRO A 27 4.83 7.65 -11.07
N ASN A 28 4.59 8.54 -12.02
CA ASN A 28 3.23 8.89 -12.45
C ASN A 28 2.45 7.64 -12.88
N TYR A 29 1.14 7.64 -12.59
CA TYR A 29 0.23 6.54 -12.93
C TYR A 29 0.59 5.20 -12.27
N ALA A 30 1.35 5.23 -11.16
CA ALA A 30 1.60 4.03 -10.37
C ALA A 30 0.28 3.44 -9.86
N ASN A 31 0.07 2.16 -10.14
CA ASN A 31 -1.06 1.40 -9.63
C ASN A 31 -0.52 0.14 -8.96
N CYS A 32 -0.26 0.24 -7.67
CA CYS A 32 0.40 -0.80 -6.88
C CYS A 32 -0.59 -1.48 -5.95
N THR A 33 -0.40 -2.78 -5.73
CA THR A 33 -1.20 -3.56 -4.77
C THR A 33 -0.31 -4.46 -3.94
N TRP A 34 -0.28 -4.23 -2.63
CA TRP A 34 0.44 -5.09 -1.69
C TRP A 34 -0.57 -5.92 -0.89
N VAL A 35 -0.45 -7.24 -0.97
CA VAL A 35 -1.27 -8.18 -0.20
C VAL A 35 -0.43 -8.74 0.93
N ILE A 36 -0.83 -8.49 2.17
CA ILE A 36 -0.12 -8.99 3.35
C ILE A 36 -0.92 -10.16 3.92
N VAL A 37 -0.29 -11.32 4.00
CA VAL A 37 -0.89 -12.56 4.49
C VAL A 37 -0.23 -12.92 5.82
N ALA A 38 -0.99 -12.80 6.90
CA ALA A 38 -0.58 -13.27 8.22
C ALA A 38 -0.99 -14.73 8.43
N ALA A 39 -0.26 -15.45 9.28
CA ALA A 39 -0.68 -16.75 9.76
C ALA A 39 -2.01 -16.65 10.53
N GLU A 40 -2.74 -17.75 10.61
CA GLU A 40 -4.00 -17.79 11.36
C GLU A 40 -3.79 -17.33 12.81
N HIS A 41 -4.79 -16.62 13.35
CA HIS A 41 -4.79 -16.04 14.70
C HIS A 41 -3.81 -14.89 14.95
N ASN A 42 -3.01 -14.48 13.95
CA ASN A 42 -2.21 -13.25 14.03
C ASN A 42 -2.96 -12.03 13.50
N ARG A 43 -2.54 -10.84 13.93
CA ARG A 43 -3.04 -9.55 13.44
C ARG A 43 -1.93 -8.79 12.75
N ILE A 44 -2.28 -8.09 11.66
CA ILE A 44 -1.36 -7.23 10.94
C ILE A 44 -1.38 -5.84 11.59
N GLN A 45 -0.21 -5.32 11.93
CA GLN A 45 -0.02 -3.93 12.35
C GLN A 45 0.72 -3.17 11.25
N LEU A 46 0.15 -2.07 10.80
CA LEU A 46 0.74 -1.17 9.80
C LEU A 46 1.15 0.15 10.47
N VAL A 47 2.37 0.60 10.17
CA VAL A 47 2.91 1.87 10.66
C VAL A 47 3.57 2.59 9.49
N PHE A 48 3.18 3.85 9.26
CA PHE A 48 3.82 4.71 8.26
C PHE A 48 5.05 5.37 8.88
N GLN A 49 6.23 5.12 8.31
CA GLN A 49 7.47 5.82 8.67
C GLN A 49 7.64 7.12 7.88
N GLY A 50 7.16 7.12 6.64
CA GLY A 50 7.06 8.30 5.78
C GLY A 50 5.81 8.19 4.93
N PHE A 51 5.10 9.30 4.75
CA PHE A 51 3.88 9.35 3.95
C PHE A 51 3.79 10.72 3.28
N ALA A 52 3.89 10.73 1.96
CA ALA A 52 3.74 11.91 1.12
C ALA A 52 3.15 11.46 -0.22
N LEU A 53 2.02 12.02 -0.59
CA LEU A 53 1.31 11.78 -1.85
C LEU A 53 1.01 13.14 -2.51
N GLU A 54 0.60 13.13 -3.78
CA GLU A 54 0.06 14.32 -4.43
C GLU A 54 -1.33 14.64 -3.86
N GLU A 55 -1.51 15.87 -3.38
CA GLU A 55 -2.78 16.38 -2.85
C GLU A 55 -3.86 16.33 -3.93
N ASP A 56 -5.11 16.02 -3.56
CA ASP A 56 -6.28 15.87 -4.45
C ASP A 56 -6.22 14.77 -5.55
N PHE A 57 -5.04 14.26 -5.90
CA PHE A 57 -4.87 13.31 -7.01
C PHE A 57 -4.61 11.88 -6.53
N ASP A 58 -3.69 11.70 -5.57
CA ASP A 58 -3.18 10.39 -5.20
C ASP A 58 -3.71 9.90 -3.86
N ILE A 59 -3.95 8.60 -3.77
CA ILE A 59 -4.61 7.96 -2.64
C ILE A 59 -3.92 6.64 -2.29
N LEU A 60 -3.83 6.36 -0.99
CA LEU A 60 -3.55 5.02 -0.47
C LEU A 60 -4.77 4.47 0.26
N SER A 61 -5.28 3.32 -0.17
CA SER A 61 -6.41 2.63 0.47
C SER A 61 -5.95 1.35 1.16
N VAL A 62 -6.41 1.13 2.39
CA VAL A 62 -6.16 -0.11 3.14
C VAL A 62 -7.46 -0.91 3.25
N TYR A 63 -7.39 -2.20 2.90
CA TYR A 63 -8.51 -3.12 2.93
C TYR A 63 -8.22 -4.28 3.90
N ASP A 64 -9.25 -4.74 4.61
CA ASP A 64 -9.22 -5.96 5.43
C ASP A 64 -9.78 -7.13 4.63
N GLY A 65 -8.92 -7.71 3.79
CA GLY A 65 -9.28 -8.73 2.81
C GLY A 65 -9.29 -8.20 1.37
N PRO A 66 -9.95 -8.90 0.43
CA PRO A 66 -9.97 -8.52 -0.98
C PRO A 66 -10.50 -7.09 -1.22
N PRO A 67 -9.95 -6.33 -2.18
CA PRO A 67 -10.38 -4.97 -2.47
C PRO A 67 -11.87 -4.91 -2.84
N SER A 68 -12.69 -4.41 -1.93
CA SER A 68 -14.12 -4.22 -2.10
C SER A 68 -14.62 -3.13 -1.15
N PRO A 69 -15.78 -2.50 -1.42
CA PRO A 69 -16.33 -1.48 -0.51
C PRO A 69 -16.56 -2.00 0.91
N GLY A 70 -16.94 -3.27 1.07
CA GLY A 70 -17.19 -3.87 2.39
C GLY A 70 -15.93 -4.10 3.22
N ASN A 71 -14.77 -4.18 2.57
CA ASN A 71 -13.49 -4.44 3.23
C ASN A 71 -12.65 -3.16 3.40
N LEU A 72 -13.10 -2.00 2.90
CA LEU A 72 -12.35 -0.75 3.01
C LEU A 72 -12.23 -0.34 4.49
N ARG A 73 -11.00 -0.24 4.99
CA ARG A 73 -10.72 0.19 6.37
C ARG A 73 -10.41 1.67 6.45
N THR A 74 -9.58 2.16 5.55
CA THR A 74 -9.24 3.58 5.51
C THR A 74 -8.74 3.99 4.13
N ARG A 75 -8.84 5.28 3.86
CA ARG A 75 -8.37 5.95 2.66
C ARG A 75 -7.55 7.14 3.10
N TYR A 76 -6.26 7.15 2.77
CA TYR A 76 -5.34 8.24 3.05
C TYR A 76 -5.14 9.07 1.78
N SER A 77 -5.23 10.39 1.95
CA SER A 77 -4.85 11.42 0.97
C SER A 77 -4.25 12.60 1.74
N LEU A 78 -3.48 13.46 1.08
CA LEU A 78 -3.15 14.76 1.66
C LEU A 78 -4.37 15.68 1.51
N CYS A 79 -4.56 16.56 2.50
CA CYS A 79 -5.63 17.56 2.56
C CYS A 79 -5.09 18.95 2.25
#